data_AF-A0A090Q2K8-F1
#
_entry.id   AF-A0A090Q2K8-F1
#
_cell.length_a   1.000
_cell.length_b   1.000
_cell.length_c   1.000
_cell.angle_alpha   90.00
_cell.angle_beta   90.00
_cell.angle_gamma   90.00
#
_symmetry.space_group_name_H-M   'P 1'
#
loop_
_entity.id
_entity.type
_entity.pdbx_description
1 polymer ?
#
loop_
_entity_poly.entity_id
_entity_poly.type
_entity_poly.pdbx_seq_one_letter_code
_entity_poly.pdbx_strand_id
1 'polypeptide(L)'
;MKTYPNKSILQRIHLLFTYTLFTLPILPKIVSNITIGIFVGLSLLISLTNKQKVFRVNYFIATAAIYFVLLASLFYSSNSEYALKKLGTLTPLLLLPLSFAVVPSVVIEYLRNHLKDFLKVYVGSIIILVLISLYMMLSNYDLDIILQGKRSFLHQLGLWNNIDSLYLSYHLSIATLVTGYLFFISKKSWKALGGSLVFIFLFSVLLYFSFKASIMRFY
;
A
#
# COMPACT_ATOMS: atom_id res chain seq x y z
N MET A 1 18.30 -25.88 8.08
CA MET A 1 18.53 -24.54 7.51
C MET A 1 18.48 -24.70 6.00
N LYS A 2 17.43 -24.23 5.30
CA LYS A 2 17.39 -24.34 3.82
C LYS A 2 18.49 -23.42 3.27
N THR A 3 19.59 -24.02 2.82
CA THR A 3 20.67 -23.31 2.12
C THR A 3 20.14 -22.86 0.76
N TYR A 4 19.81 -21.58 0.65
CA TYR A 4 19.39 -21.00 -0.62
C TYR A 4 20.62 -20.84 -1.52
N PRO A 5 20.53 -21.18 -2.82
CA PRO A 5 21.62 -20.95 -3.77
C PRO A 5 22.00 -19.46 -3.79
N ASN A 6 23.27 -19.17 -4.10
CA ASN A 6 23.78 -17.80 -4.21
C ASN A 6 22.88 -16.97 -5.15
N LYS A 7 22.15 -16.00 -4.60
CA LYS A 7 21.10 -15.28 -5.33
C LYS A 7 21.71 -14.24 -6.24
N SER A 8 21.23 -14.20 -7.49
CA SER A 8 21.72 -13.23 -8.47
C SER A 8 21.50 -11.80 -7.98
N ILE A 9 22.39 -10.89 -8.38
CA ILE A 9 22.30 -9.46 -8.05
C ILE A 9 20.92 -8.92 -8.42
N LEU A 10 20.39 -9.34 -9.57
CA LEU A 10 19.07 -8.94 -10.05
C LEU A 10 17.92 -9.33 -9.09
N GLN A 11 17.97 -10.51 -8.48
CA GLN A 11 16.97 -10.91 -7.48
C GLN A 11 17.05 -10.08 -6.20
N ARG A 12 18.26 -9.64 -5.81
CA ARG A 12 18.45 -8.76 -4.65
C ARG A 12 17.91 -7.35 -4.93
N ILE A 13 18.13 -6.84 -6.14
CA ILE A 13 17.56 -5.55 -6.58
C ILE A 13 16.03 -5.62 -6.60
N HIS A 14 15.46 -6.70 -7.14
CA HIS A 14 14.00 -6.90 -7.14
C HIS A 14 13.43 -7.00 -5.72
N LEU A 15 14.13 -7.67 -4.81
CA LEU A 15 13.78 -7.69 -3.39
C LEU A 15 13.76 -6.27 -2.79
N LEU A 16 14.78 -5.45 -3.05
CA LEU A 16 14.86 -4.07 -2.57
C LEU A 16 13.69 -3.23 -3.10
N PHE A 17 13.38 -3.32 -4.40
CA PHE A 17 12.23 -2.62 -4.97
C PHE A 17 10.90 -3.17 -4.45
N THR A 18 10.84 -4.45 -4.06
CA THR A 18 9.66 -4.97 -3.37
C THR A 18 9.49 -4.29 -2.02
N TYR A 19 10.56 -4.07 -1.24
CA TYR A 19 10.46 -3.30 0.02
C TYR A 19 9.94 -1.88 -0.20
N THR A 20 10.39 -1.18 -1.25
CA THR A 20 9.93 0.18 -1.54
C THR A 20 8.46 0.22 -1.97
N LEU A 21 7.90 -0.86 -2.54
CA LEU A 21 6.45 -0.94 -2.78
C LEU A 21 5.63 -0.89 -1.47
N PHE A 22 6.15 -1.44 -0.37
CA PHE A 22 5.47 -1.38 0.92
C PHE A 22 5.61 -0.01 1.60
N THR A 23 6.43 0.89 1.07
CA THR A 23 6.53 2.29 1.51
C THR A 23 5.71 3.26 0.65
N LEU A 24 4.99 2.80 -0.39
CA LEU A 24 4.20 3.66 -1.28
C LEU A 24 3.25 4.64 -0.56
N PRO A 25 2.59 4.31 0.57
CA PRO A 25 1.65 5.23 1.21
C PRO A 25 2.26 6.56 1.68
N ILE A 26 3.57 6.61 1.94
CA ILE A 26 4.28 7.84 2.33
C ILE A 26 4.94 8.55 1.15
N LEU A 27 5.07 7.89 -0.01
CA LEU A 27 5.80 8.44 -1.13
C LEU A 27 4.93 9.44 -1.92
N PRO A 28 5.51 10.57 -2.39
CA PRO A 28 4.82 11.45 -3.31
C PRO A 28 4.36 10.69 -4.56
N LYS A 29 3.20 11.07 -5.12
CA LYS A 29 2.57 10.35 -6.25
C LYS A 29 3.53 10.10 -7.43
N ILE A 30 4.38 11.08 -7.76
CA ILE A 30 5.39 10.94 -8.84
C ILE A 30 6.41 9.84 -8.51
N VAL A 31 6.91 9.81 -7.27
CA VAL A 31 7.90 8.83 -6.78
C VAL A 31 7.27 7.45 -6.71
N SER A 32 6.02 7.35 -6.25
CA SER A 32 5.24 6.12 -6.23
C SER A 32 5.10 5.52 -7.63
N ASN A 33 4.70 6.34 -8.62
CA ASN A 33 4.56 5.91 -10.00
C ASN A 33 5.89 5.42 -10.61
N ILE A 34 6.99 6.15 -10.37
CA ILE A 34 8.33 5.76 -10.83
C ILE A 34 8.74 4.42 -10.18
N THR A 35 8.52 4.28 -8.88
CA THR A 35 8.84 3.06 -8.12
C THR A 35 8.11 1.84 -8.69
N ILE A 36 6.81 1.98 -8.97
CA ILE A 36 6.01 0.93 -9.61
C ILE A 36 6.53 0.61 -11.01
N GLY A 37 6.83 1.63 -11.81
CA GLY A 37 7.39 1.45 -13.16
C GLY A 37 8.69 0.67 -13.16
N ILE A 38 9.62 1.02 -12.26
CA ILE A 38 10.89 0.29 -12.09
C ILE A 38 10.63 -1.15 -11.65
N PHE A 39 9.73 -1.37 -10.68
CA PHE A 39 9.40 -2.72 -10.23
C PHE A 39 8.82 -3.60 -11.36
N VAL A 40 7.94 -3.05 -12.19
CA VAL A 40 7.38 -3.75 -13.36
C VAL A 40 8.49 -4.07 -14.37
N GLY A 41 9.35 -3.10 -14.69
CA GLY A 41 10.49 -3.29 -15.58
C GLY A 41 11.46 -4.36 -15.08
N LEU A 42 11.79 -4.36 -13.78
CA LEU A 42 12.62 -5.40 -13.16
C LEU A 42 11.95 -6.79 -13.21
N SER A 43 10.64 -6.86 -13.02
CA SER A 43 9.88 -8.11 -13.09
C SER A 43 9.93 -8.71 -14.50
N LEU A 44 9.80 -7.87 -15.54
CA LEU A 44 9.98 -8.28 -16.93
C LEU A 44 11.43 -8.71 -17.22
N LEU A 45 12.43 -7.93 -16.78
CA LEU A 45 13.85 -8.25 -16.99
C LEU A 45 14.22 -9.59 -16.34
N ILE A 46 13.74 -9.86 -15.13
CA ILE A 46 13.90 -11.16 -14.47
C ILE A 46 13.25 -12.27 -15.30
N SER A 47 12.06 -12.05 -15.84
CA SER A 47 11.38 -13.04 -16.67
C SER A 47 12.14 -13.34 -17.97
N LEU A 48 12.82 -12.34 -18.56
CA LEU A 48 13.57 -12.52 -19.80
C LEU A 48 14.91 -13.22 -19.57
N THR A 49 15.58 -12.92 -18.45
CA THR A 49 16.92 -13.43 -18.13
C THR A 49 16.91 -14.78 -17.43
N ASN A 50 15.82 -15.15 -16.77
CA ASN A 50 15.71 -16.45 -16.11
C ASN A 50 15.34 -17.55 -17.12
N LYS A 51 16.11 -18.66 -17.11
CA LYS A 51 15.86 -19.83 -17.97
C LYS A 51 14.55 -20.53 -17.64
N GLN A 52 14.09 -20.45 -16.38
CA GLN A 52 12.82 -21.03 -15.93
C GLN A 52 11.68 -20.04 -16.12
N LYS A 53 11.29 -19.82 -17.39
CA LYS A 53 10.15 -18.98 -17.72
C LYS A 53 8.86 -19.65 -17.25
N VAL A 54 8.13 -18.98 -16.36
CA VAL A 54 6.81 -19.45 -15.90
C VAL A 54 5.85 -18.29 -16.08
N PHE A 55 4.93 -18.43 -17.05
CA PHE A 55 3.85 -17.48 -17.23
C PHE A 55 2.57 -18.03 -16.58
N ARG A 56 2.07 -17.32 -15.58
CA ARG A 56 0.88 -17.73 -14.82
C ARG A 56 -0.39 -17.27 -15.54
N VAL A 57 -0.77 -17.98 -16.60
CA VAL A 57 -1.92 -17.63 -17.47
C VAL A 57 -3.19 -17.35 -16.67
N ASN A 58 -3.57 -18.22 -15.72
CA ASN A 58 -4.80 -18.04 -14.94
C ASN A 58 -4.78 -16.75 -14.12
N TYR A 59 -3.63 -16.42 -13.53
CA TYR A 59 -3.46 -15.21 -12.74
C TYR A 59 -3.41 -13.96 -13.63
N PHE A 60 -2.80 -14.06 -14.81
CA PHE A 60 -2.83 -13.01 -15.83
C PHE A 60 -4.27 -12.73 -16.29
N ILE A 61 -5.04 -13.75 -16.66
CA ILE A 61 -6.42 -13.60 -17.11
C ILE A 61 -7.28 -12.97 -16.02
N ALA A 62 -7.18 -13.45 -14.77
CA ALA A 62 -7.94 -12.88 -13.66
C ALA A 62 -7.64 -11.39 -13.45
N THR A 63 -6.36 -11.02 -13.52
CA THR A 63 -5.95 -9.62 -13.35
C THR A 63 -6.32 -8.76 -14.57
N ALA A 64 -6.20 -9.31 -15.78
CA ALA A 64 -6.56 -8.65 -17.02
C ALA A 64 -8.07 -8.45 -17.14
N ALA A 65 -8.89 -9.35 -16.61
CA ALA A 65 -10.35 -9.19 -16.57
C ALA A 65 -10.76 -7.93 -15.83
N ILE A 66 -10.10 -7.60 -14.70
CA ILE A 66 -10.32 -6.35 -13.97
C ILE A 66 -9.98 -5.16 -14.87
N TYR A 67 -8.90 -5.23 -15.64
CA TYR A 67 -8.54 -4.19 -16.61
C TYR A 67 -9.59 -4.00 -17.69
N PHE A 68 -10.14 -5.09 -18.25
CA PHE A 68 -11.20 -5.02 -19.24
C PHE A 68 -12.46 -4.36 -18.69
N VAL A 69 -12.87 -4.66 -17.46
CA VAL A 69 -14.01 -3.99 -16.80
C VAL A 69 -13.74 -2.49 -16.64
N LEU A 70 -12.54 -2.12 -16.23
CA LEU A 70 -12.15 -0.71 -16.09
C LEU A 70 -12.09 0.01 -17.44
N LEU A 71 -11.57 -0.63 -18.50
CA LEU A 71 -11.61 -0.06 -19.84
C LEU A 71 -13.04 0.07 -20.37
N ALA A 72 -13.90 -0.93 -20.12
CA ALA A 72 -15.30 -0.88 -20.51
C ALA A 72 -16.03 0.32 -19.89
N SER A 73 -15.63 0.74 -18.68
CA SER A 73 -16.19 1.92 -18.02
C SER A 73 -15.95 3.23 -18.78
N LEU A 74 -14.95 3.31 -19.66
CA LEU A 74 -14.73 4.48 -20.51
C LEU A 74 -15.88 4.72 -21.48
N PHE A 75 -16.46 3.64 -22.04
CA PHE A 75 -17.54 3.75 -23.03
C PHE A 75 -18.85 4.26 -22.43
N TYR A 76 -19.01 4.15 -21.11
CA TYR A 76 -20.17 4.66 -20.37
C TYR A 76 -19.93 6.01 -19.70
N SER A 77 -18.71 6.57 -19.79
CA SER A 77 -18.43 7.87 -19.18
C SER A 77 -18.81 9.02 -20.11
N SER A 78 -19.66 9.91 -19.63
CA SER A 78 -19.98 11.17 -20.32
C SER A 78 -18.82 12.15 -20.36
N ASN A 79 -17.84 12.01 -19.45
CA ASN A 79 -16.63 12.82 -19.40
C ASN A 79 -15.39 11.93 -19.62
N SER A 80 -14.87 11.94 -20.84
CA SER A 80 -13.72 11.13 -21.25
C SER A 80 -12.43 11.55 -20.54
N GLU A 81 -12.21 12.85 -20.36
CA GLU A 81 -11.01 13.38 -19.69
C GLU A 81 -10.95 12.93 -18.22
N TYR A 82 -12.06 13.05 -17.51
CA TYR A 82 -12.16 12.59 -16.12
C TYR A 82 -11.98 11.07 -16.01
N ALA A 83 -12.57 10.30 -16.93
CA ALA A 83 -12.46 8.86 -16.94
C ALA A 83 -11.03 8.39 -17.20
N LEU A 84 -10.31 9.04 -18.13
CA LEU A 84 -8.89 8.77 -18.38
C LEU A 84 -8.02 9.10 -17.16
N LYS A 85 -8.27 10.21 -16.46
CA LYS A 85 -7.59 10.53 -15.20
C LYS A 85 -7.84 9.47 -14.12
N LYS A 86 -9.06 8.94 -14.03
CA LYS A 86 -9.43 7.86 -13.11
C LYS A 86 -8.77 6.52 -13.48
N LEU A 87 -8.72 6.17 -14.75
CA LEU A 87 -7.96 5.00 -15.20
C LEU A 87 -6.47 5.12 -14.85
N GLY A 88 -5.86 6.28 -15.13
CA GLY A 88 -4.46 6.52 -14.80
C GLY A 88 -4.15 6.39 -13.30
N THR A 89 -5.11 6.70 -12.44
CA THR A 89 -4.96 6.51 -10.97
C THR A 89 -5.15 5.06 -10.54
N LEU A 90 -5.84 4.23 -11.31
CA LEU A 90 -6.01 2.80 -11.06
C LEU A 90 -4.92 1.94 -11.69
N THR A 91 -4.15 2.47 -12.64
CA THR A 91 -3.06 1.75 -13.32
C THR A 91 -2.11 0.98 -12.38
N PRO A 92 -1.66 1.54 -11.24
CA PRO A 92 -0.87 0.79 -10.25
C PRO A 92 -1.52 -0.51 -9.74
N LEU A 93 -2.83 -0.47 -9.49
CA LEU A 93 -3.61 -1.60 -8.99
C LEU A 93 -3.64 -2.75 -9.99
N LEU A 94 -3.34 -2.47 -11.26
CA LEU A 94 -3.39 -3.42 -12.37
C LEU A 94 -1.98 -3.90 -12.72
N LEU A 95 -1.04 -2.98 -12.89
CA LEU A 95 0.34 -3.30 -13.28
C LEU A 95 1.06 -4.14 -12.22
N LEU A 96 0.83 -3.87 -10.93
CA LEU A 96 1.46 -4.62 -9.86
C LEU A 96 1.07 -6.10 -9.88
N PRO A 97 -0.23 -6.48 -9.80
CA PRO A 97 -0.58 -7.88 -9.91
C PRO A 97 -0.16 -8.48 -11.26
N LEU A 98 -0.30 -7.80 -12.40
CA LEU A 98 0.16 -8.34 -13.70
C LEU A 98 1.66 -8.65 -13.72
N SER A 99 2.49 -7.84 -13.07
CA SER A 99 3.93 -8.09 -13.00
C SER A 99 4.26 -9.41 -12.29
N PHE A 100 3.48 -9.83 -11.30
CA PHE A 100 3.67 -11.13 -10.64
C PHE A 100 3.27 -12.33 -11.52
N ALA A 101 2.57 -12.12 -12.63
CA ALA A 101 2.23 -13.19 -13.57
C ALA A 101 3.45 -13.70 -14.35
N VAL A 102 4.46 -12.84 -14.55
CA VAL A 102 5.70 -13.15 -15.30
C VAL A 102 6.88 -13.50 -14.40
N VAL A 103 6.81 -13.19 -13.11
CA VAL A 103 7.92 -13.45 -12.18
C VAL A 103 8.08 -14.97 -11.96
N PRO A 104 9.30 -15.53 -12.13
CA PRO A 104 9.57 -16.94 -11.91
C PRO A 104 9.23 -17.40 -10.48
N SER A 105 8.78 -18.65 -10.35
CA SER A 105 8.41 -19.25 -9.05
C SER A 105 9.50 -19.16 -8.00
N VAL A 106 10.77 -19.34 -8.38
CA VAL A 106 11.94 -19.22 -7.49
C VAL A 106 12.04 -17.82 -6.87
N VAL A 107 11.75 -16.78 -7.64
CA VAL A 107 11.77 -15.39 -7.15
C VAL A 107 10.56 -15.13 -6.26
N ILE A 108 9.38 -15.63 -6.62
CA ILE A 108 8.19 -15.51 -5.76
C ILE A 108 8.39 -16.21 -4.42
N GLU A 109 9.00 -17.40 -4.39
CA GLU A 109 9.34 -18.09 -3.15
C GLU A 109 10.37 -17.30 -2.34
N TYR A 110 11.34 -16.67 -3.00
CA TYR A 110 12.27 -15.78 -2.33
C TYR A 110 11.57 -14.59 -1.66
N LEU A 111 10.69 -13.88 -2.38
CA LEU A 111 9.94 -12.77 -1.82
C LEU A 111 9.02 -13.23 -0.68
N ARG A 112 8.38 -14.39 -0.82
CA ARG A 112 7.52 -14.97 0.22
C ARG A 112 8.26 -15.21 1.54
N ASN A 113 9.55 -15.58 1.49
CA ASN A 113 10.37 -15.74 2.70
C ASN A 113 10.61 -14.42 3.45
N HIS A 114 10.43 -13.26 2.79
CA HIS A 114 10.53 -11.93 3.39
C HIS A 114 9.17 -11.25 3.62
N LEU A 115 8.06 -11.96 3.43
CA LEU A 115 6.72 -11.38 3.56
C LEU A 115 6.51 -10.69 4.91
N LYS A 116 7.01 -11.28 6.01
CA LYS A 116 6.88 -10.68 7.34
C LYS A 116 7.62 -9.35 7.44
N ASP A 117 8.75 -9.21 6.78
CA ASP A 117 9.55 -7.99 6.82
C ASP A 117 8.92 -6.90 5.96
N PHE A 118 8.36 -7.26 4.79
CA PHE A 118 7.55 -6.34 4.00
C PHE A 118 6.36 -5.76 4.78
N LEU A 119 5.63 -6.62 5.49
CA LEU A 119 4.50 -6.19 6.32
C LEU A 119 4.93 -5.26 7.46
N LYS A 120 6.10 -5.49 8.07
CA LYS A 120 6.66 -4.54 9.06
C LYS A 120 7.02 -3.20 8.44
N VAL A 121 7.63 -3.20 7.25
CA VAL A 121 7.96 -1.96 6.53
C VAL A 121 6.70 -1.17 6.19
N TYR A 122 5.61 -1.85 5.81
CA TYR A 122 4.32 -1.21 5.61
C TYR A 122 3.77 -0.58 6.88
N VAL A 123 3.72 -1.32 7.99
CA VAL A 123 3.26 -0.80 9.29
C VAL A 123 4.12 0.39 9.71
N GLY A 124 5.45 0.30 9.60
CA GLY A 124 6.36 1.40 9.88
C GLY A 124 6.09 2.63 9.01
N SER A 125 5.81 2.42 7.73
CA SER A 125 5.44 3.51 6.80
C SER A 125 4.14 4.20 7.22
N ILE A 126 3.13 3.46 7.66
CA ILE A 126 1.88 4.04 8.15
C ILE A 126 2.09 4.80 9.46
N ILE A 127 2.92 4.30 10.38
CA ILE A 127 3.27 5.03 11.60
C ILE A 127 3.92 6.37 11.24
N ILE A 128 4.89 6.38 10.32
CA ILE A 128 5.53 7.61 9.84
C ILE A 128 4.49 8.55 9.22
N LEU A 129 3.59 8.05 8.37
CA LEU A 129 2.53 8.84 7.76
C LEU A 129 1.64 9.52 8.81
N VAL A 130 1.26 8.78 9.84
CA VAL A 130 0.45 9.27 10.96
C VAL A 130 1.19 10.35 11.72
N LEU A 131 2.46 10.13 12.07
CA LEU A 131 3.27 11.10 12.81
C LEU A 131 3.43 12.41 12.03
N ILE A 132 3.72 12.33 10.73
CA ILE A 132 3.80 13.51 9.84
C ILE A 132 2.45 14.23 9.79
N SER A 133 1.35 13.48 9.63
CA SER A 133 0.01 14.05 9.54
C SER A 133 -0.39 14.76 10.84
N LEU A 134 -0.11 14.16 12.00
CA LEU A 134 -0.35 14.75 13.31
C LEU A 134 0.49 16.00 13.52
N TYR A 135 1.77 15.96 13.15
CA TYR A 135 2.66 17.12 13.22
C TYR A 135 2.14 18.28 12.36
N MET A 136 1.73 18.01 11.12
CA MET A 136 1.18 19.04 10.22
C MET A 136 -0.14 19.62 10.76
N MET A 137 -1.00 18.79 11.35
CA MET A 137 -2.24 19.27 11.96
C MET A 137 -1.95 20.21 13.15
N LEU A 138 -1.11 19.77 14.10
CA LEU A 138 -0.78 20.53 15.31
C LEU A 138 0.03 21.80 15.02
N SER A 139 0.78 21.84 13.91
CA SER A 139 1.56 23.04 13.54
C SER A 139 0.71 24.14 12.88
N ASN A 140 -0.44 23.79 12.30
CA ASN A 140 -1.25 24.72 11.50
C ASN A 140 -2.57 25.09 12.17
N TYR A 141 -3.00 24.39 13.21
CA TYR A 141 -4.30 24.57 13.84
C TYR A 141 -4.22 24.37 15.35
N ASP A 142 -4.99 25.18 16.07
CA ASP A 142 -5.15 25.00 17.51
C ASP A 142 -5.84 23.68 17.84
N LEU A 143 -5.47 23.13 19.00
CA LEU A 143 -5.94 21.82 19.46
C LEU A 143 -7.46 21.77 19.59
N ASP A 144 -8.10 22.86 20.01
CA ASP A 144 -9.56 22.97 20.10
C ASP A 144 -10.24 22.89 18.73
N ILE A 145 -9.68 23.56 17.72
CA ILE A 145 -10.19 23.53 16.34
C ILE A 145 -10.06 22.12 15.77
N ILE A 146 -8.95 21.44 16.05
CA ILE A 146 -8.75 20.05 15.64
C ILE A 146 -9.80 19.15 16.28
N LEU A 147 -9.92 19.18 17.62
CA LEU A 147 -10.83 18.32 18.38
C LEU A 147 -12.30 18.55 18.06
N GLN A 148 -12.71 19.79 17.78
CA GLN A 148 -14.10 20.15 17.45
C GLN A 148 -14.37 20.20 15.93
N GLY A 149 -13.32 20.10 15.11
CA GLY A 149 -13.39 20.22 13.66
C GLY A 149 -14.34 19.20 13.03
N LYS A 150 -15.25 19.69 12.17
CA LYS A 150 -16.17 18.88 11.38
C LYS A 150 -15.44 18.11 10.27
N ARG A 151 -16.06 17.09 9.70
CA ARG A 151 -15.49 16.27 8.61
C ARG A 151 -14.95 17.10 7.43
N SER A 152 -15.66 18.14 7.01
CA SER A 152 -15.24 19.01 5.91
C SER A 152 -13.88 19.67 6.17
N PHE A 153 -13.62 20.03 7.42
CA PHE A 153 -12.34 20.59 7.85
C PHE A 153 -11.22 19.54 7.80
N LEU A 154 -11.46 18.32 8.31
CA LEU A 154 -10.49 17.21 8.21
C LEU A 154 -10.20 16.77 6.75
N HIS A 155 -11.15 16.96 5.84
CA HIS A 155 -10.99 16.67 4.42
C HIS A 155 -10.23 17.78 3.67
N GLN A 156 -10.35 19.03 4.12
CA GLN A 156 -9.65 20.21 3.56
C GLN A 156 -8.26 20.42 4.16
N LEU A 157 -7.98 19.80 5.31
CA LEU A 157 -6.66 19.61 5.87
C LEU A 157 -5.83 18.79 4.88
N GLY A 158 -5.20 19.43 3.90
CA GLY A 158 -4.22 18.80 3.04
C GLY A 158 -3.10 18.25 3.93
N LEU A 159 -3.16 16.96 4.26
CA LEU A 159 -2.12 16.27 5.02
C LEU A 159 -0.89 16.12 4.13
N TRP A 160 0.08 15.29 4.55
CA TRP A 160 1.28 14.99 3.76
C TRP A 160 0.95 14.74 2.28
N ASN A 161 1.51 15.54 1.37
CA ASN A 161 1.26 15.47 -0.09
C ASN A 161 -0.22 15.62 -0.52
N ASN A 162 -1.03 16.42 0.19
CA ASN A 162 -2.47 16.57 -0.06
C ASN A 162 -3.25 15.25 0.03
N ILE A 163 -2.78 14.34 0.88
CA ILE A 163 -3.50 13.12 1.20
C ILE A 163 -4.76 13.47 1.98
N ASP A 164 -5.89 12.91 1.55
CA ASP A 164 -7.15 13.01 2.25
C ASP A 164 -7.15 12.13 3.53
N SER A 165 -7.76 12.65 4.60
CA SER A 165 -8.18 11.91 5.79
C SER A 165 -8.80 10.52 5.51
N LEU A 166 -9.56 10.37 4.41
CA LEU A 166 -10.13 9.09 4.00
C LEU A 166 -9.05 8.09 3.57
N TYR A 167 -8.07 8.54 2.79
CA TYR A 167 -6.93 7.71 2.36
C TYR A 167 -6.11 7.25 3.57
N LEU A 168 -5.84 8.16 4.53
CA LEU A 168 -5.17 7.82 5.78
C LEU A 168 -5.97 6.77 6.56
N SER A 169 -7.29 6.90 6.64
CA SER A 169 -8.18 5.95 7.33
C SER A 169 -8.14 4.55 6.71
N TYR A 170 -8.12 4.43 5.38
CA TYR A 170 -7.97 3.13 4.72
C TYR A 170 -6.64 2.46 5.07
N HIS A 171 -5.55 3.21 5.00
CA HIS A 171 -4.22 2.66 5.32
C HIS A 171 -4.06 2.31 6.79
N LEU A 172 -4.66 3.08 7.70
CA LEU A 172 -4.75 2.79 9.14
C LEU A 172 -5.51 1.48 9.41
N SER A 173 -6.64 1.27 8.75
CA SER A 173 -7.41 0.02 8.88
C SER A 173 -6.58 -1.20 8.46
N ILE A 174 -5.93 -1.13 7.28
CA ILE A 174 -5.05 -2.19 6.80
C ILE A 174 -3.87 -2.40 7.74
N ALA A 175 -3.21 -1.34 8.21
CA ALA A 175 -2.08 -1.44 9.13
C ALA A 175 -2.48 -2.06 10.47
N THR A 176 -3.67 -1.77 10.97
CA THR A 176 -4.24 -2.37 12.19
C THR A 176 -4.43 -3.87 12.01
N LEU A 177 -5.03 -4.31 10.90
CA LEU A 177 -5.19 -5.73 10.57
C LEU A 177 -3.82 -6.44 10.41
N VAL A 178 -2.88 -5.82 9.70
CA VAL A 178 -1.52 -6.36 9.50
C VAL A 178 -0.79 -6.47 10.83
N THR A 179 -0.95 -5.51 11.72
CA THR A 179 -0.35 -5.53 13.06
C THR A 179 -0.92 -6.69 13.89
N GLY A 180 -2.24 -6.90 13.85
CA GLY A 180 -2.89 -8.05 14.48
C GLY A 180 -2.39 -9.40 13.92
N TYR A 181 -2.23 -9.50 12.61
CA TYR A 181 -1.65 -10.70 11.97
C TYR A 181 -0.19 -10.95 12.39
N LEU A 182 0.65 -9.90 12.41
CA LEU A 182 2.04 -10.00 12.86
C LEU A 182 2.15 -10.39 14.33
N PHE A 183 1.24 -9.91 15.17
CA PHE A 183 1.09 -10.31 16.57
C PHE A 183 0.79 -11.80 16.69
N PHE A 184 -0.25 -12.29 16.00
CA PHE A 184 -0.70 -13.69 16.09
C PHE A 184 0.41 -14.69 15.72
N ILE A 185 1.27 -14.32 14.76
CA ILE A 185 2.39 -15.17 14.33
C ILE A 185 3.64 -15.03 15.21
N SER A 186 3.79 -13.91 15.92
CA SER A 186 4.92 -13.67 16.79
C SER A 186 4.72 -14.41 18.12
N LYS A 187 5.15 -15.67 18.19
CA LYS A 187 5.15 -16.53 19.39
C LYS A 187 5.95 -15.98 20.61
N LYS A 188 6.41 -14.73 20.58
CA LYS A 188 7.23 -14.08 21.64
C LYS A 188 6.43 -12.98 22.34
N SER A 189 6.32 -13.07 23.67
CA SER A 189 5.53 -12.16 24.53
C SER A 189 5.91 -10.68 24.42
N TRP A 190 7.20 -10.33 24.38
CA TRP A 190 7.65 -8.94 24.27
C TRP A 190 7.31 -8.28 22.93
N LYS A 191 7.35 -9.06 21.85
CA LYS A 191 6.91 -8.60 20.53
C LYS A 191 5.38 -8.48 20.46
N ALA A 192 4.69 -9.29 21.23
CA ALA A 192 3.26 -9.19 21.44
C ALA A 192 2.90 -7.86 22.15
N LEU A 193 3.59 -7.51 23.24
CA LEU A 193 3.37 -6.24 23.95
C LEU A 193 3.60 -5.02 23.06
N GLY A 194 4.74 -4.98 22.34
CA GLY A 194 5.03 -3.89 21.40
C GLY A 194 4.02 -3.81 20.25
N GLY A 195 3.59 -4.95 19.72
CA GLY A 195 2.53 -5.03 18.71
C GLY A 195 1.18 -4.53 19.23
N SER A 196 0.82 -4.85 20.47
CA SER A 196 -0.40 -4.36 21.12
C SER A 196 -0.39 -2.85 21.30
N LEU A 197 0.73 -2.25 21.69
CA LEU A 197 0.87 -0.79 21.78
C LEU A 197 0.69 -0.11 20.42
N VAL A 198 1.34 -0.64 19.38
CA VAL A 198 1.18 -0.15 17.99
C VAL A 198 -0.28 -0.30 17.54
N PHE A 199 -0.91 -1.43 17.83
CA PHE A 199 -2.31 -1.67 17.51
C PHE A 199 -3.23 -0.66 18.20
N ILE A 200 -3.10 -0.45 19.51
CA ILE A 200 -3.90 0.50 20.28
C ILE A 200 -3.72 1.91 19.74
N PHE A 201 -2.48 2.31 19.44
CA PHE A 201 -2.18 3.61 18.86
C PHE A 201 -2.85 3.79 17.49
N LEU A 202 -2.62 2.88 16.54
CA LEU A 202 -3.18 2.96 15.19
C LEU A 202 -4.71 2.90 15.21
N PHE A 203 -5.28 2.04 16.06
CA PHE A 203 -6.72 1.91 16.21
C PHE A 203 -7.35 3.18 16.80
N SER A 204 -6.73 3.80 17.80
CA SER A 204 -7.22 5.06 18.38
C SER A 204 -7.22 6.20 17.35
N VAL A 205 -6.15 6.31 16.56
CA VAL A 205 -6.05 7.27 15.46
C VAL A 205 -7.10 6.96 14.39
N LEU A 206 -7.29 5.69 14.04
CA LEU A 206 -8.32 5.24 13.11
C LEU A 206 -9.72 5.65 13.60
N LEU A 207 -10.05 5.41 14.87
CA LEU A 207 -11.33 5.81 15.44
C LEU A 207 -11.53 7.32 15.30
N TYR A 208 -10.52 8.14 15.59
CA TYR A 208 -10.65 9.59 15.46
C TYR A 208 -10.98 10.04 14.02
N PHE A 209 -10.22 9.53 13.03
CA PHE A 209 -10.44 9.87 11.63
C PHE A 209 -11.71 9.20 11.05
N SER A 210 -12.09 8.00 11.52
CA SER A 210 -13.20 7.20 11.00
C SER A 210 -14.56 7.51 11.67
N PHE A 211 -14.64 7.69 12.99
CA PHE A 211 -15.89 8.00 13.69
C PHE A 211 -16.40 9.40 13.36
N LYS A 212 -15.51 10.39 13.20
CA LYS A 212 -15.89 11.68 12.61
C LYS A 212 -16.32 11.57 11.13
N ALA A 213 -15.97 10.48 10.45
CA ALA A 213 -16.33 10.25 9.05
C ALA A 213 -17.62 9.43 8.84
N SER A 214 -18.05 8.56 9.78
CA SER A 214 -19.17 7.63 9.57
C SER A 214 -20.45 7.87 10.39
N ILE A 215 -20.42 8.58 11.52
CA ILE A 215 -21.62 8.70 12.40
C ILE A 215 -22.61 9.81 11.98
N MET A 216 -22.25 10.71 11.07
CA MET A 216 -23.19 11.70 10.52
C MET A 216 -23.32 11.59 9.00
N ARG A 217 -23.91 10.48 8.56
CA ARG A 217 -24.52 10.33 7.24
C ARG A 217 -25.83 9.56 7.30
N PHE A 218 -26.72 10.05 8.14
CA PHE A 218 -28.17 9.88 7.99
C PHE A 218 -28.77 11.22 8.37
N TYR A 219 -28.77 12.18 7.45
CA TYR A 219 -29.71 13.29 7.24
C TYR A 219 -29.16 14.15 6.09
#